data_AF-A0A5B7KHI7-F1
#
_entry.id   AF-A0A5B7KHI7-F1
#
_cell.length_a   1.000
_cell.length_b   1.000
_cell.length_c   1.000
_cell.angle_alpha   90.00
_cell.angle_beta   90.00
_cell.angle_gamma   90.00
#
_symmetry.space_group_name_H-M   'P 1'
#
loop_
_entity.id
_entity.type
_entity.pdbx_description
1 polymer ?
#
loop_
_entity_poly.entity_id
_entity_poly.type
_entity_poly.pdbx_seq_one_letter_code
_entity_poly.pdbx_strand_id
1 'polypeptide(L)' 'MFRLPFAAGSVFSASMLDTLLYQAFVKDYLITFVRLLLGVDQAPGSGFLTSVSFSCHYELVSVCL' A
#
# COMPACT_ATOMS: atom_id res chain seq x y z
N MET A 1 13.78 -1.19 4.18
CA MET A 1 12.44 -1.16 4.81
C MET A 1 12.43 -0.35 6.12
N PHE A 2 13.40 -0.51 7.04
CA PHE A 2 13.38 0.17 8.36
C PHE A 2 13.78 1.66 8.37
N ARG A 3 13.77 2.35 7.23
CA ARG A 3 13.98 3.80 7.20
C ARG A 3 12.66 4.48 7.52
N LEU A 4 12.64 5.36 8.53
CA LEU A 4 11.47 6.17 8.91
C LEU A 4 10.69 6.77 7.71
N PRO A 5 11.34 7.41 6.72
CA PRO A 5 10.60 8.00 5.60
C PRO A 5 9.96 6.96 4.66
N PHE A 6 10.46 5.73 4.63
CA PHE A 6 9.86 4.63 3.89
C PHE A 6 8.67 4.03 4.65
N ALA A 7 8.79 3.86 5.97
CA ALA A 7 7.71 3.36 6.83
C ALA A 7 6.54 4.36 6.94
N ALA A 8 6.82 5.66 6.86
CA ALA A 8 5.82 6.72 6.84
C ALA A 8 5.08 6.84 5.49
N GLY A 9 5.44 6.07 4.47
CA GLY A 9 4.83 6.14 3.13
C GLY A 9 5.17 7.42 2.35
N SER A 10 6.07 8.26 2.87
CA SER A 10 6.47 9.52 2.22
C SER A 10 7.43 9.33 1.06
N VAL A 11 8.01 8.14 0.89
CA VAL A 11 8.97 7.83 -0.17
C VAL A 11 8.51 6.60 -0.94
N PHE A 12 8.16 6.80 -2.21
CA PHE A 12 7.82 5.74 -3.16
C PHE A 12 8.80 5.79 -4.36
N SER A 13 9.32 4.64 -4.79
CA SER A 13 10.27 4.55 -5.91
C SER A 13 9.84 3.48 -6.91
N ALA A 14 9.98 3.77 -8.21
CA ALA A 14 9.70 2.81 -9.29
C ALA A 14 10.59 1.55 -9.20
N SER A 15 11.80 1.67 -8.64
CA SER A 15 12.69 0.52 -8.40
C SER A 15 12.15 -0.51 -7.40
N MET A 16 11.13 -0.16 -6.61
CA MET A 16 10.46 -1.15 -5.74
C MET A 16 9.51 -2.05 -6.53
N LEU A 17 8.94 -1.56 -7.64
CA LEU A 17 8.09 -2.36 -8.52
C LEU A 17 8.88 -3.38 -9.35
N ASP A 18 10.18 -3.14 -9.56
CA ASP A 18 11.08 -4.07 -10.26
C ASP A 18 11.12 -5.45 -9.58
N THR A 19 11.22 -5.49 -8.24
CA THR A 19 11.13 -6.75 -7.48
C THR A 19 9.77 -7.45 -7.62
N LEU A 20 8.70 -6.68 -7.82
CA LEU A 20 7.36 -7.20 -8.08
C LEU A 20 7.26 -7.81 -9.48
N LEU A 21 7.94 -7.21 -10.47
CA LEU A 21 8.02 -7.71 -11.83
C LEU A 21 8.77 -9.05 -11.87
N TYR A 22 9.89 -9.16 -11.16
CA TYR A 22 10.59 -10.45 -10.99
C TYR A 22 9.71 -11.51 -10.31
N GLN A 23 8.87 -11.11 -9.35
CA GLN A 23 7.93 -12.04 -8.70
C GLN A 23 6.75 -12.43 -9.60
N ALA A 24 6.32 -11.52 -10.48
CA ALA A 24 5.22 -11.78 -11.40
C ALA A 24 5.54 -12.88 -12.41
N PHE A 25 6.82 -13.09 -12.75
CA PHE A 25 7.25 -14.22 -13.58
C PHE A 25 6.90 -15.59 -12.97
N VAL A 26 6.92 -15.71 -11.63
CA VAL A 26 6.57 -16.96 -10.92
C VAL A 26 5.07 -17.01 -10.60
N LYS A 27 4.40 -15.87 -10.57
CA LYS A 27 3.01 -15.71 -10.14
C LYS A 27 2.29 -14.71 -11.03
N ASP A 28 1.64 -15.21 -12.07
CA ASP A 28 0.92 -14.38 -13.05
C ASP A 28 -0.19 -13.51 -12.44
N TYR A 29 -0.73 -13.90 -11.28
CA TYR A 29 -1.81 -13.17 -10.60
C TYR A 29 -1.37 -11.85 -9.96
N LEU A 30 -0.06 -11.61 -9.78
CA LEU A 30 0.43 -10.42 -9.07
C LEU A 30 0.16 -9.12 -9.83
N ILE A 31 0.28 -9.15 -11.17
CA ILE A 31 0.02 -7.99 -12.01
C ILE A 31 -1.46 -7.60 -11.97
N THR A 32 -2.35 -8.59 -12.11
CA THR A 32 -3.79 -8.37 -12.00
C THR A 32 -4.17 -7.85 -10.62
N PHE A 33 -3.60 -8.42 -9.56
CA PHE A 33 -3.87 -7.99 -8.18
C PHE A 33 -3.43 -6.54 -7.90
N VAL A 34 -2.24 -6.13 -8.34
CA VAL A 34 -1.76 -4.74 -8.19
C VAL A 34 -2.63 -3.77 -8.98
N ARG A 35 -3.12 -4.16 -10.17
CA ARG A 35 -4.04 -3.35 -10.97
C ARG A 35 -5.40 -3.15 -10.28
N LEU A 36 -5.93 -4.18 -9.62
CA LEU A 36 -7.16 -4.07 -8.82
C LEU A 36 -6.94 -3.19 -7.58
N LEU A 37 -5.81 -3.33 -6.88
CA LEU A 37 -5.47 -2.53 -5.70
C LEU A 37 -5.32 -1.03 -6.00
N LEU A 38 -4.70 -0.71 -7.14
CA LEU A 38 -4.55 0.67 -7.62
C LEU A 38 -5.84 1.22 -8.27
N GLY A 39 -6.85 0.37 -8.52
CA GLY A 39 -8.09 0.75 -9.19
C GLY A 39 -7.96 1.01 -10.70
N VAL A 40 -6.91 0.49 -11.33
CA VAL A 40 -6.70 0.60 -12.79
C VAL A 40 -7.66 -0.32 -13.55
N ASP A 41 -7.97 -1.48 -12.98
CA ASP A 41 -8.94 -2.44 -13.50
C ASP A 41 -10.01 -2.70 -12.44
N GLN A 42 -11.28 -2.54 -12.79
CA GLN A 42 -12.41 -2.77 -11.90
C GLN A 42 -13.28 -3.89 -12.47
N ALA A 43 -13.29 -5.05 -11.81
CA ALA A 43 -14.10 -6.18 -12.20
C ALA A 43 -15.38 -6.24 -11.35
N PRO A 44 -16.53 -6.71 -11.88
CA PRO A 44 -17.73 -6.92 -11.07
C PRO A 44 -17.42 -7.94 -9.96
N GLY A 45 -17.48 -7.49 -8.70
CA GLY A 45 -17.08 -8.27 -7.52
C GLY A 45 -15.74 -7.87 -6.89
N SER A 46 -15.03 -6.85 -7.40
CA SER A 46 -13.82 -6.33 -6.77
C SER A 46 -14.09 -5.30 -5.67
N GLY A 47 -13.21 -5.26 -4.65
CA GLY A 47 -13.22 -4.25 -3.59
C GLY A 47 -12.36 -3.02 -3.94
N PHE A 48 -12.33 -2.04 -3.03
CA PHE A 48 -11.52 -0.83 -3.12
C PHE A 48 -10.73 -0.61 -1.83
N LEU A 49 -9.57 0.04 -1.92
CA LEU A 49 -8.85 0.52 -0.75
C LEU A 49 -9.54 1.77 -0.20
N THR A 50 -9.95 1.73 1.07
CA THR A 50 -10.48 2.88 1.80
C THR A 50 -9.75 3.05 3.12
N SER A 51 -9.45 4.29 3.48
CA SER A 51 -8.87 4.64 4.78
C SER A 51 -9.96 5.19 5.69
N VAL A 52 -10.22 4.51 6.81
CA VAL A 52 -11.06 5.06 7.88
C VAL A 52 -10.12 5.74 8.87
N SER A 53 -10.18 7.07 8.94
CA SER A 53 -9.45 7.83 9.95
C SER A 53 -10.24 7.82 11.24
N PHE A 54 -9.68 7.21 12.29
CA PHE A 54 -10.26 7.27 13.62
C PHE A 54 -9.98 8.66 14.21
N SER A 55 -11.01 9.50 14.32
CA SER A 55 -10.93 10.74 15.08
C SER A 55 -11.06 10.39 16.57
N CYS A 56 -9.92 10.17 17.24
CA CYS A 56 -9.89 10.08 18.68
C CYS A 56 -9.81 11.51 19.22
N HIS A 57 -10.92 11.99 19.78
CA HIS A 57 -10.97 13.27 20.48
C HIS A 57 -10.19 13.11 21.81
N TYR A 58 -9.13 13.91 21.98
CA TYR A 58 -8.33 14.22 23.19
C TYR A 58 -7.77 13.05 24.06
N GLU A 59 -6.48 13.15 24.44
CA GLU A 59 -5.77 12.36 25.49
C GLU A 59 -4.82 11.21 25.06
N LEU A 60 -3.94 11.39 24.08
CA LEU A 60 -2.77 10.49 23.91
C LEU A 60 -1.50 11.17 23.35
N VAL A 61 -1.31 12.45 23.66
CA VAL A 61 -0.04 13.18 23.45
C VAL A 61 1.08 12.69 24.39
N SER A 62 0.79 11.75 25.30
CA SER A 62 1.78 11.21 26.25
C SER A 62 2.69 10.09 25.70
N VAL A 63 2.59 9.70 24.41
CA VAL A 63 3.47 8.68 23.79
C VAL A 63 4.39 9.32 22.73
N CYS A 64 4.81 10.56 22.96
CA CYS A 64 5.83 11.24 22.17
C CYS A 64 7.12 11.53 22.98
N LEU A 65 7.35 10.82 24.09
CA LEU A 65 8.57 10.89 24.89
C LEU A 65 9.23 9.52 25.01
#